data_AF-A0A2M7GKZ4-F1
#
_entry.id   AF-A0A2M7GKZ4-F1
#
_cell.length_a   1.000
_cell.length_b   1.000
_cell.length_c   1.000
_cell.angle_alpha   90.00
_cell.angle_beta   90.00
_cell.angle_gamma   90.00
#
_symmetry.space_group_name_H-M   'P 1'
#
loop_
_entity.id
_entity.type
_entity.pdbx_description
1 polymer ?
#
loop_
_entity_poly.entity_id
_entity_poly.type
_entity_poly.pdbx_seq_one_letter_code
_entity_poly.pdbx_strand_id
1 'polypeptide(L)'
;DMKPMRLQAWIGLISAPLLFIGTAAFETGQAEAVLSGGWMFMAALAFTVLLVNVFGHGVFYYVLQKYETTLVAPLTLLAPLIGVISGILLTGDHFGWRLAFGGVLTLIGAGIVASRPNRQLPAAALVREESL
;
A
#
# COMPACT_ATOMS: atom_id res chain seq x y z
N ASP A 1 -2.42 19.87 11.96
CA ASP A 1 -1.72 18.57 11.92
C ASP A 1 -2.58 17.40 12.39
N MET A 2 -3.18 16.66 11.46
CA MET A 2 -3.72 15.34 11.76
C MET A 2 -2.55 14.33 11.77
N LYS A 3 -2.30 13.72 12.93
CA LYS A 3 -1.34 12.63 13.04
C LYS A 3 -1.76 11.51 12.06
N PRO A 4 -0.83 10.90 11.29
CA PRO A 4 -1.16 9.92 10.25
C PRO A 4 -2.07 8.77 10.73
N MET A 5 -1.87 8.31 11.97
CA MET A 5 -2.70 7.27 12.58
C MET A 5 -4.18 7.66 12.71
N ARG A 6 -4.47 8.96 12.93
CA ARG A 6 -5.84 9.47 13.04
C ARG A 6 -6.53 9.45 11.68
N LEU A 7 -5.81 9.77 10.61
CA LEU A 7 -6.32 9.69 9.25
C LEU A 7 -6.66 8.23 8.88
N GLN A 8 -5.77 7.29 9.21
CA GLN A 8 -5.98 5.87 8.96
C GLN A 8 -7.20 5.32 9.74
N ALA A 9 -7.41 5.76 10.98
CA ALA A 9 -8.59 5.41 11.76
C ALA A 9 -9.89 5.92 11.11
N TRP A 10 -9.90 7.15 10.59
CA TRP A 10 -11.05 7.70 9.88
C TRP A 10 -11.36 6.95 8.58
N ILE A 11 -10.32 6.62 7.80
CA ILE A 11 -10.48 5.81 6.58
C ILE A 11 -11.11 4.46 6.94
N GLY A 12 -10.57 3.76 7.94
CA GLY A 12 -11.12 2.48 8.40
C GLY A 12 -12.57 2.59 8.86
N LEU A 13 -12.90 3.61 9.65
CA LEU A 13 -14.25 3.83 10.16
C LEU A 13 -15.28 4.08 9.04
N ILE A 14 -14.90 4.82 8.00
CA ILE A 14 -15.77 5.13 6.87
C ILE A 14 -15.86 3.93 5.91
N SER A 15 -14.74 3.26 5.66
CA SER A 15 -14.70 2.09 4.76
C SER A 15 -15.43 0.89 5.33
N ALA A 16 -15.46 0.70 6.66
CA ALA A 16 -16.09 -0.47 7.28
C ALA A 16 -17.57 -0.69 6.88
N PRO A 17 -18.50 0.29 7.03
CA PRO A 17 -19.87 0.10 6.60
C PRO A 17 -20.02 -0.06 5.08
N LEU A 18 -19.19 0.64 4.29
CA LEU A 18 -19.21 0.52 2.82
C LEU A 18 -18.79 -0.88 2.37
N LEU A 19 -17.73 -1.43 2.95
CA LEU A 19 -17.26 -2.79 2.67
C LEU A 19 -18.26 -3.83 3.18
N PHE A 20 -18.90 -3.58 4.33
CA PHE A 20 -19.94 -4.46 4.85
C PHE A 20 -21.16 -4.53 3.91
N ILE A 21 -21.61 -3.39 3.40
CA ILE A 21 -22.68 -3.36 2.39
C ILE A 21 -22.21 -4.04 1.09
N GLY A 22 -20.97 -3.79 0.68
CA GLY A 22 -20.37 -4.40 -0.51
C GLY A 22 -20.35 -5.93 -0.44
N THR A 23 -19.83 -6.52 0.64
CA THR A 23 -19.83 -7.98 0.83
C THR A 23 -21.26 -8.53 0.89
N ALA A 24 -22.19 -7.82 1.55
CA ALA A 24 -23.59 -8.25 1.61
C ALA A 24 -24.30 -8.22 0.24
N ALA A 25 -23.91 -7.29 -0.64
CA ALA A 25 -24.51 -7.13 -1.96
C ALA A 25 -23.89 -8.03 -3.04
N PHE A 26 -22.59 -8.33 -2.94
CA PHE A 26 -21.83 -8.96 -4.03
C PHE A 26 -21.18 -10.31 -3.67
N GLU A 27 -21.05 -10.65 -2.39
CA GLU A 27 -20.41 -11.90 -1.96
C GLU A 27 -21.43 -12.86 -1.31
N THR A 28 -21.15 -14.15 -1.44
CA THR A 28 -21.95 -15.23 -0.85
C THR A 28 -21.04 -16.18 -0.05
N GLY A 29 -21.56 -16.76 1.03
CA GLY A 29 -20.80 -17.67 1.89
C GLY A 29 -19.78 -17.01 2.82
N GLN A 30 -19.68 -15.67 2.84
CA GLN A 30 -18.73 -14.91 3.64
C GLN A 30 -18.85 -15.16 5.15
N ALA A 31 -20.08 -15.30 5.68
CA ALA A 31 -20.30 -15.58 7.10
C ALA A 31 -19.78 -16.98 7.48
N GLU A 32 -20.05 -17.98 6.63
CA GLU A 32 -19.57 -19.34 6.83
C GLU A 32 -18.05 -19.43 6.69
N ALA A 33 -17.46 -18.71 5.73
CA ALA A 33 -16.00 -18.62 5.56
C ALA A 33 -15.30 -18.03 6.79
N VAL A 34 -15.88 -16.99 7.41
CA VAL A 34 -15.36 -16.39 8.64
C VAL A 34 -15.48 -17.36 9.82
N LEU A 35 -16.61 -18.04 9.96
CA LEU A 35 -16.85 -18.98 11.07
C LEU A 35 -15.99 -20.24 10.95
N SER A 36 -15.77 -20.74 9.73
CA SER A 36 -14.99 -21.95 9.46
C SER A 36 -13.48 -21.72 9.30
N GLY A 37 -13.06 -20.47 9.06
CA GLY A 37 -11.65 -20.13 8.81
C GLY A 37 -10.69 -20.32 9.99
N GLY A 38 -11.22 -20.49 11.21
CA GLY A 38 -10.45 -20.87 12.40
C GLY A 38 -9.29 -19.92 12.73
N TRP A 39 -8.18 -20.49 13.24
CA TRP A 39 -7.03 -19.70 13.69
C TRP A 39 -6.23 -19.08 12.53
N MET A 40 -6.20 -19.71 11.36
CA MET A 40 -5.51 -19.17 10.18
C MET A 40 -6.15 -17.86 9.72
N PHE A 41 -7.49 -17.79 9.70
CA PHE A 41 -8.21 -16.56 9.38
C PHE A 41 -7.86 -15.44 10.37
N MET A 42 -7.83 -15.76 11.68
CA MET A 42 -7.43 -14.81 12.71
C MET A 42 -5.97 -14.35 12.56
N ALA A 43 -5.04 -15.26 12.22
CA ALA A 43 -3.64 -14.92 11.99
C ALA A 43 -3.47 -14.02 10.76
N ALA A 44 -4.17 -14.32 9.66
CA ALA A 44 -4.17 -13.49 8.45
C ALA A 44 -4.77 -12.10 8.71
N LEU A 45 -5.86 -12.03 9.48
CA LEU A 45 -6.47 -10.77 9.88
C LEU A 45 -5.52 -9.95 10.76
N ALA A 46 -4.92 -10.58 11.78
CA ALA A 46 -3.95 -9.92 12.66
C ALA A 46 -2.72 -9.43 11.91
N PHE A 47 -2.18 -10.22 10.99
CA PHE A 47 -1.09 -9.83 10.10
C PHE A 47 -1.46 -8.59 9.28
N THR A 48 -2.66 -8.58 8.70
CA THR A 48 -3.15 -7.48 7.86
C THR A 48 -3.37 -6.19 8.68
N VAL A 49 -3.91 -6.29 9.88
CA VAL A 49 -4.17 -5.12 10.74
C VAL A 49 -2.87 -4.60 11.36
N LEU A 50 -2.06 -5.46 11.96
CA LEU A 50 -0.90 -5.03 12.74
C LEU A 50 0.32 -4.78 11.86
N LEU A 51 0.68 -5.73 11.01
CA LEU A 51 1.93 -5.66 10.25
C LEU A 51 1.77 -4.78 9.02
N VAL A 52 0.72 -5.01 8.21
CA VAL A 52 0.52 -4.25 6.98
C VAL A 52 -0.01 -2.85 7.31
N ASN A 53 -1.10 -2.77 8.09
CA ASN A 53 -1.74 -1.49 8.34
C ASN A 53 -0.98 -0.62 9.34
N VAL A 54 -0.83 -1.07 10.59
CA VAL A 54 -0.23 -0.22 11.63
C VAL A 54 1.27 -0.01 11.39
N PHE A 55 2.03 -1.10 11.25
CA PHE A 55 3.47 -1.02 11.08
C PHE A 55 3.86 -0.50 9.70
N GLY A 56 3.35 -1.11 8.62
CA GLY A 56 3.68 -0.73 7.25
C GLY A 56 3.39 0.73 6.94
N HIS A 57 2.15 1.19 7.17
CA HIS A 57 1.83 2.60 6.97
C HIS A 57 2.50 3.52 8.00
N GLY A 58 2.70 3.07 9.24
CA GLY A 58 3.43 3.83 10.25
C GLY A 58 4.85 4.18 9.79
N VAL A 59 5.60 3.17 9.32
CA VAL A 59 6.95 3.35 8.76
C VAL A 59 6.91 4.22 7.49
N PHE A 60 5.95 3.97 6.59
CA PHE A 60 5.81 4.74 5.37
C PHE A 60 5.58 6.24 5.64
N TYR A 61 4.64 6.56 6.54
CA TYR A 61 4.36 7.94 6.92
C TYR A 61 5.52 8.59 7.68
N TYR A 62 6.25 7.82 8.48
CA TYR A 62 7.46 8.30 9.12
C TYR A 62 8.55 8.68 8.11
N VAL A 63 8.75 7.87 7.07
CA VAL A 63 9.71 8.17 5.99
C VAL A 63 9.24 9.40 5.20
N LEU A 64 7.95 9.52 4.87
CA LEU A 64 7.40 10.71 4.20
C LEU A 64 7.56 12.00 5.00
N GLN A 65 7.57 11.93 6.33
CA GLN A 65 7.82 13.11 7.17
C GLN A 65 9.29 13.55 7.17
N LYS A 66 10.22 12.65 6.80
CA LYS A 66 11.67 12.89 6.85
C LYS A 66 12.31 13.17 5.51
N TYR A 67 11.75 12.65 4.42
CA TYR A 67 12.31 12.77 3.08
C TYR A 67 11.29 13.43 2.16
N GLU A 68 11.77 14.20 1.18
CA GLU A 68 10.89 14.76 0.16
C GLU A 68 10.12 13.66 -0.57
N THR A 69 8.82 13.90 -0.80
CA THR A 69 7.90 12.93 -1.42
C THR A 69 8.44 12.36 -2.74
N THR A 70 9.21 13.16 -3.49
CA THR A 70 9.87 12.74 -4.74
C THR A 70 10.89 11.63 -4.55
N LEU A 71 11.57 11.56 -3.40
CA LEU A 71 12.52 10.48 -3.07
C LEU A 71 11.80 9.21 -2.59
N VAL A 72 10.61 9.37 -2.00
CA VAL A 72 9.83 8.24 -1.46
C VAL A 72 8.99 7.56 -2.53
N ALA A 73 8.56 8.28 -3.57
CA ALA A 73 7.76 7.72 -4.65
C ALA A 73 8.43 6.53 -5.38
N PRO A 74 9.74 6.55 -5.70
CA PRO A 74 10.42 5.38 -6.23
C PRO A 74 10.46 4.18 -5.27
N LEU A 75 10.50 4.42 -3.96
CA LEU A 75 10.57 3.36 -2.94
C LEU A 75 9.29 2.52 -2.92
N THR A 76 8.12 3.12 -3.18
CA THR A 76 6.85 2.39 -3.24
C THR A 76 6.78 1.42 -4.42
N LEU A 77 7.60 1.64 -5.45
CA LEU A 77 7.73 0.74 -6.60
C LEU A 77 8.43 -0.57 -6.26
N LEU A 78 9.08 -0.67 -5.09
CA LEU A 78 9.58 -1.95 -4.57
C LEU A 78 8.46 -2.85 -4.10
N ALA A 79 7.29 -2.32 -3.72
CA ALA A 79 6.18 -3.14 -3.23
C ALA A 79 5.68 -4.17 -4.28
N PRO A 80 5.47 -3.79 -5.56
CA PRO A 80 5.20 -4.76 -6.64
C PRO A 80 6.27 -5.85 -6.76
N LEU A 81 7.55 -5.50 -6.68
CA LEU A 81 8.65 -6.46 -6.80
C LEU A 81 8.65 -7.45 -5.61
N ILE A 82 8.50 -6.94 -4.40
CA ILE A 82 8.39 -7.74 -3.18
C ILE A 82 7.16 -8.65 -3.26
N GLY A 83 6.03 -8.16 -3.78
CA GLY A 83 4.82 -8.94 -3.99
C GLY A 83 5.04 -10.14 -4.90
N VAL A 84 5.70 -9.92 -6.05
CA VAL A 84 6.04 -11.00 -6.99
C VAL A 84 6.99 -12.03 -6.35
N ILE A 85 8.07 -11.56 -5.71
CA ILE A 85 9.02 -12.44 -5.02
C ILE A 85 8.31 -13.26 -3.94
N SER A 86 7.43 -12.62 -3.16
CA SER A 86 6.67 -13.27 -2.10
C SER A 86 5.67 -14.30 -2.66
N GLY A 87 5.00 -14.02 -3.79
CA GLY A 87 4.11 -15.00 -4.44
C GLY A 87 4.85 -16.26 -4.89
N ILE A 88 6.06 -16.10 -5.46
CA ILE A 88 6.89 -17.23 -5.86
C ILE A 88 7.38 -18.02 -4.64
N LEU A 89 7.89 -17.33 -3.61
CA LEU A 89 8.53 -17.98 -2.46
C LEU A 89 7.55 -18.54 -1.42
N LEU A 90 6.44 -17.84 -1.16
CA LEU A 90 5.49 -18.18 -0.10
C LEU A 90 4.28 -18.95 -0.64
N THR A 91 3.74 -18.54 -1.79
CA THR A 91 2.55 -19.17 -2.39
C THR A 91 2.93 -20.31 -3.36
N GLY A 92 4.18 -20.34 -3.83
CA GLY A 92 4.65 -21.32 -4.82
C GLY A 92 4.17 -21.02 -6.23
N ASP A 93 3.88 -19.75 -6.54
CA ASP A 93 3.43 -19.36 -7.88
C ASP A 93 4.47 -19.74 -8.93
N HIS A 94 4.01 -20.41 -9.99
CA HIS A 94 4.90 -20.84 -11.06
C HIS A 94 5.44 -19.63 -11.82
N PHE A 95 6.76 -19.48 -11.85
CA PHE A 95 7.43 -18.43 -12.60
C PHE A 95 7.33 -18.70 -14.12
N GLY A 96 6.21 -18.29 -14.71
CA GLY A 96 5.94 -18.40 -16.13
C GLY A 96 6.41 -17.18 -16.92
N TRP A 97 6.57 -17.34 -18.24
CA TRP A 97 6.93 -16.26 -19.16
C TRP A 97 6.01 -15.02 -19.06
N ARG A 98 4.72 -15.22 -18.79
CA ARG A 98 3.75 -14.12 -18.61
C ARG A 98 4.07 -13.26 -17.39
N LEU A 99 4.47 -13.89 -16.28
CA LEU A 99 4.83 -13.20 -15.04
C LEU A 99 6.19 -12.51 -15.18
N ALA A 100 7.14 -13.15 -15.87
CA ALA A 100 8.42 -12.53 -16.22
C ALA A 100 8.23 -11.29 -17.10
N PHE A 101 7.44 -11.38 -18.17
CA PHE A 101 7.16 -10.27 -19.07
C PHE A 101 6.41 -9.13 -18.37
N GLY A 102 5.37 -9.46 -17.59
CA GLY A 102 4.63 -8.48 -16.79
C GLY A 102 5.52 -7.79 -15.76
N GLY A 103 6.35 -8.55 -15.04
CA GLY A 103 7.31 -8.02 -14.07
C GLY A 103 8.32 -7.05 -14.70
N VAL A 104 8.90 -7.42 -15.85
CA VAL A 104 9.80 -6.52 -16.61
C VAL A 104 9.07 -5.25 -17.03
N LEU A 105 7.86 -5.36 -17.57
CA LEU A 105 7.08 -4.20 -18.00
C LEU A 105 6.74 -3.27 -16.82
N THR A 106 6.36 -3.83 -15.68
CA THR A 106 6.11 -3.07 -14.44
C THR A 106 7.38 -2.39 -13.94
N LEU A 107 8.53 -3.07 -13.94
CA LEU A 107 9.81 -2.50 -13.54
C LEU A 107 10.27 -1.36 -14.48
N ILE A 108 10.02 -1.49 -15.79
CA ILE A 108 10.29 -0.41 -16.76
C ILE A 108 9.39 0.79 -16.48
N GLY A 109 8.07 0.58 -16.33
CA GLY A 109 7.13 1.66 -16.02
C GLY A 109 7.48 2.36 -14.71
N ALA A 110 7.81 1.59 -13.68
CA ALA A 110 8.34 2.07 -12.42
C ALA A 110 9.63 2.90 -12.60
N GLY A 111 10.62 2.37 -13.32
CA GLY A 111 11.88 3.05 -13.58
C GLY A 111 11.71 4.38 -14.33
N ILE A 112 10.78 4.46 -15.28
CA ILE A 112 10.43 5.69 -16.00
C ILE A 112 9.86 6.73 -15.03
N VAL A 113 8.92 6.34 -14.16
CA VAL A 113 8.34 7.25 -13.15
C VAL A 113 9.40 7.72 -12.16
N ALA A 114 10.25 6.80 -11.68
CA ALA A 114 11.32 7.11 -10.76
C ALA A 114 12.38 8.04 -11.35
N SER A 115 12.63 7.96 -12.66
CA SER A 115 13.63 8.78 -13.36
C SER A 115 13.10 10.13 -13.82
N ARG A 116 11.80 10.41 -13.68
CA ARG A 116 11.22 11.71 -14.06
C ARG A 116 11.59 12.78 -13.02
N PRO A 117 12.32 13.84 -13.40
CA PRO A 117 12.61 14.95 -12.49
C PRO A 117 11.30 15.64 -12.09
N ASN A 118 11.03 15.76 -10.78
CA ASN A 118 9.88 16.49 -10.27
C ASN A 118 10.13 18.00 -10.41
N ARG A 119 9.80 18.57 -11.58
CA ARG A 119 10.05 19.98 -11.92
C ARG A 119 8.99 20.96 -11.39
N GLN A 120 8.00 20.50 -10.64
CA GLN A 120 6.99 21.38 -10.04
C GLN A 120 7.28 21.56 -8.55
N LEU A 121 8.16 22.51 -8.24
CA LEU A 121 8.17 23.12 -6.91
C LEU A 121 6.84 23.87 -6.76
N PRO A 122 5.98 23.53 -5.79
CA PRO A 122 4.78 24.31 -5.53
C PRO A 122 5.22 25.74 -5.22
N ALA A 123 4.65 26.74 -5.89
CA ALA A 123 4.95 28.16 -5.64
C ALA A 123 4.81 28.54 -4.15
N ALA A 124 4.08 27.76 -3.36
CA ALA A 124 3.99 27.86 -1.90
C ALA A 124 5.33 27.70 -1.15
N ALA A 125 6.33 27.03 -1.71
CA ALA A 125 7.67 26.91 -1.11
C ALA A 125 8.48 28.21 -1.27
N LEU A 126 8.26 28.95 -2.35
CA LEU A 126 8.97 30.21 -2.63
C LEU A 126 8.43 31.39 -1.80
N VAL A 127 7.15 31.37 -1.43
CA VAL A 127 6.50 32.43 -0.63
C VAL A 127 7.00 32.44 0.84
N ARG A 128 7.55 31.33 1.34
CA ARG A 128 8.10 31.27 2.71
C ARG A 128 9.48 31.90 2.82
N GLU A 129 10.27 31.97 1.75
CA GLU A 129 11.59 32.60 1.77
C GLU A 129 11.53 34.12 1.70
N GLU A 130 10.56 34.71 1.00
CA GLU A 130 10.42 36.18 0.92
C GLU A 130 9.80 36.83 2.17
N SER A 131 9.30 36.05 3.12
CA SER A 131 8.67 36.56 4.35
C SER A 131 9.52 36.41 5.62
N LEU A 132 10.80 36.02 5.46
CA LEU A 132 11.84 36.02 6.51
C LEU A 132 12.88 37.10 6.22
#